data_AF-A0A358HU68-F1
#
_entry.id   AF-A0A358HU68-F1
#
_cell.length_a   1.000
_cell.length_b   1.000
_cell.length_c   1.000
_cell.angle_alpha   90.00
_cell.angle_beta   90.00
_cell.angle_gamma   90.00
#
_symmetry.space_group_name_H-M   'P 1'
#
loop_
_entity.id
_entity.type
_entity.pdbx_description
1 polymer ?
#
loop_
_entity_poly.entity_id
_entity_poly.type
_entity_poly.pdbx_seq_one_letter_code
_entity_poly.pdbx_strand_id
1 'polypeptide(L)'
;MTDVLTENAPAQPATDSTATNGPSLSDFVTRAANGQAADGRRDLVGIPREELTELMAAMGESKFRVKQLWNWVYYRGVTDIEDMTNISKKLRDRLAQDFYVGRPVLTADQKSTDDTHKWLMKFHDGNEAETVYIPDRNEDRGAVCISSQVGCTLTCKFCHTGTQLLVRNLTPGEIVSQFMIARDSYGEWPTPSNGIRRLSNIVMMGMGEPLFNYENVRDALRIAMDGEGISISRRRVTL
;
A
#
# COMPACT_ATOMS: atom_id res chain seq x y z
N MET A 1 48.73 -23.55 62.78
CA MET A 1 48.05 -24.84 63.03
C MET A 1 46.71 -24.73 62.34
N THR A 2 46.69 -25.11 61.06
CA THR A 2 45.76 -26.14 60.46
C THR A 2 44.34 -25.60 60.31
N ASP A 3 43.67 -25.56 59.15
CA ASP A 3 43.77 -26.29 57.87
C ASP A 3 43.17 -25.40 56.75
N VAL A 4 43.71 -25.30 55.53
CA VAL A 4 43.65 -26.23 54.36
C VAL A 4 42.22 -26.63 53.96
N LEU A 5 41.95 -26.48 52.64
CA LEU A 5 41.03 -27.23 51.74
C LEU A 5 40.15 -26.29 50.90
N THR A 6 40.61 -25.94 49.70
CA THR A 6 40.31 -26.56 48.38
C THR A 6 38.97 -26.15 47.77
N GLU A 7 39.08 -25.46 46.64
CA GLU A 7 38.03 -25.07 45.71
C GLU A 7 37.16 -26.26 45.28
N ASN A 8 35.85 -26.07 45.37
CA ASN A 8 34.86 -26.77 44.55
C ASN A 8 33.80 -25.74 44.17
N ALA A 9 33.87 -25.24 42.93
CA ALA A 9 32.86 -24.36 42.36
C ALA A 9 31.61 -25.18 41.99
N PRO A 10 30.41 -24.84 42.49
CA PRO A 10 29.18 -25.41 41.97
C PRO A 10 28.78 -24.70 40.67
N ALA A 11 28.40 -25.52 39.69
CA ALA A 11 27.91 -25.12 38.38
C ALA A 11 26.77 -24.08 38.46
N GLN A 12 26.86 -23.04 37.64
CA GLN A 12 25.75 -22.10 37.45
C GLN A 12 24.66 -22.74 36.57
N PRO A 13 23.37 -22.58 36.91
CA PRO A 13 22.28 -23.07 36.09
C PRO A 13 22.16 -22.23 34.81
N ALA A 14 22.01 -22.91 33.69
CA ALA A 14 21.69 -22.31 32.40
C ALA A 14 20.40 -21.49 32.51
N THR A 15 20.49 -20.19 32.21
CA THR A 15 19.32 -19.34 31.96
C THR A 15 19.07 -19.33 30.47
N ASP A 16 18.05 -20.07 30.08
CA ASP A 16 17.41 -20.00 28.78
C ASP A 16 16.64 -18.68 28.70
N SER A 17 17.03 -17.77 27.80
CA SER A 17 16.23 -16.59 27.48
C SER A 17 16.30 -16.28 25.98
N THR A 18 15.61 -17.09 25.19
CA THR A 18 15.21 -16.71 23.83
C THR A 18 13.74 -16.28 23.82
N ALA A 19 13.51 -15.03 24.22
CA ALA A 19 12.25 -14.34 23.93
C ALA A 19 12.54 -13.21 22.94
N THR A 20 12.46 -13.52 21.64
CA THR A 20 12.42 -12.50 20.59
C THR A 20 11.04 -11.85 20.64
N ASN A 21 10.94 -10.69 21.30
CA ASN A 21 9.72 -9.89 21.29
C ASN A 21 9.46 -9.43 19.85
N GLY A 22 8.41 -9.99 19.22
CA GLY A 22 7.93 -9.53 17.92
C GLY A 22 7.40 -8.09 18.00
N PRO A 23 7.21 -7.42 16.84
CA PRO A 23 6.71 -6.05 16.79
C PRO A 23 5.35 -5.91 17.48
N SER A 24 5.20 -4.83 18.25
CA SER A 24 3.97 -4.48 18.96
C SER A 24 2.99 -3.74 18.04
N LEU A 25 1.69 -3.72 18.38
CA LEU A 25 0.68 -2.97 17.59
C LEU A 25 1.03 -1.49 17.43
N SER A 26 1.62 -0.87 18.45
CA SER A 26 2.13 0.50 18.40
C SER A 26 3.22 0.71 17.35
N ASP A 27 4.06 -0.30 17.09
CA ASP A 27 5.12 -0.23 16.08
C ASP A 27 4.54 -0.19 14.66
N PHE A 28 3.40 -0.85 14.43
CA PHE A 28 2.68 -0.78 13.16
C PHE A 28 1.97 0.56 12.97
N VAL A 29 1.42 1.16 14.02
CA VAL A 29 0.74 2.47 13.91
C VAL A 29 1.74 3.60 13.67
N THR A 30 2.91 3.55 14.32
CA THR A 30 3.93 4.62 14.29
C THR A 30 4.75 4.67 13.00
N ARG A 31 4.83 3.58 12.24
CA ARG A 31 5.63 3.48 11.00
C ARG A 31 5.15 4.35 9.83
N ALA A 32 3.97 4.97 9.92
CA ALA A 32 3.39 5.76 8.84
C ALA A 32 3.61 7.27 9.06
N ALA A 33 4.82 7.78 8.78
CA ALA A 33 5.06 9.24 8.82
C ALA A 33 4.30 10.01 7.72
N ASN A 34 3.88 9.33 6.65
CA ASN A 34 3.04 9.86 5.57
C ASN A 34 1.90 8.85 5.31
N GLY A 35 0.64 9.29 5.26
CA GLY A 35 -0.53 8.40 5.10
C GLY A 35 -1.27 8.04 6.39
N GLN A 36 -1.06 8.80 7.47
CA GLN A 36 -1.98 8.82 8.60
C GLN A 36 -3.10 9.82 8.35
N ALA A 37 -4.31 9.46 8.79
CA ALA A 37 -5.40 10.42 8.87
C ALA A 37 -5.13 11.45 9.98
N ALA A 38 -5.85 12.57 9.96
CA ALA A 38 -5.69 13.64 10.95
C ALA A 38 -6.00 13.19 12.39
N ASP A 39 -6.72 12.08 12.55
CA ASP A 39 -7.06 11.44 13.83
C ASP A 39 -6.00 10.42 14.30
N GLY A 40 -4.89 10.26 13.56
CA GLY A 40 -3.77 9.38 13.89
C GLY A 40 -3.93 7.93 13.43
N ARG A 41 -5.07 7.56 12.82
CA ARG A 41 -5.26 6.22 12.27
C ARG A 41 -4.36 6.01 11.05
N ARG A 42 -3.93 4.76 10.84
CA ARG A 42 -3.12 4.36 9.69
C ARG A 42 -3.99 3.78 8.57
N ASP A 43 -3.67 4.09 7.32
CA ASP A 43 -4.35 3.48 6.18
C ASP A 43 -3.99 1.99 6.05
N LEU A 44 -5.00 1.13 5.88
CA LEU A 44 -4.80 -0.29 5.50
C LEU A 44 -4.34 -0.42 4.05
N VAL A 45 -4.68 0.54 3.20
CA VAL A 45 -4.20 0.58 1.81
C VAL A 45 -2.69 0.85 1.83
N GLY A 46 -1.93 0.04 1.09
CA GLY A 46 -0.48 0.13 1.04
C GLY A 46 0.27 -0.72 2.06
N ILE A 47 -0.39 -1.33 3.04
CA ILE A 47 0.29 -2.27 3.95
C ILE A 47 0.65 -3.55 3.16
N PRO A 48 1.94 -3.92 3.07
CA PRO A 48 2.37 -5.15 2.41
C PRO A 48 1.74 -6.39 3.06
N ARG A 49 1.58 -7.46 2.31
CA ARG A 49 0.87 -8.66 2.77
C ARG A 49 1.56 -9.33 3.96
N GLU A 50 2.89 -9.30 3.96
CA GLU A 50 3.72 -9.81 5.05
C GLU A 50 3.48 -8.99 6.32
N GLU A 51 3.51 -7.66 6.22
CA GLU A 51 3.24 -6.77 7.35
C GLU A 51 1.80 -6.92 7.87
N LEU A 52 0.82 -7.07 6.97
CA LEU A 52 -0.57 -7.33 7.36
C LEU A 52 -0.72 -8.68 8.08
N THR A 53 0.13 -9.67 7.74
CA THR A 53 0.15 -10.97 8.42
C THR A 53 0.69 -10.84 9.84
N GLU A 54 1.76 -10.07 10.03
CA GLU A 54 2.31 -9.78 11.34
C GLU A 54 1.32 -8.99 12.20
N LEU A 55 0.64 -7.99 11.60
CA LEU A 55 -0.40 -7.21 12.26
C LEU A 55 -1.55 -8.10 12.77
N MET A 56 -2.06 -9.00 11.93
CA MET A 56 -3.12 -9.92 12.33
C MET A 56 -2.66 -10.88 13.43
N ALA A 57 -1.43 -11.39 13.33
CA ALA A 57 -0.87 -12.25 14.37
C ALA A 57 -0.73 -11.51 15.72
N ALA A 58 -0.29 -10.25 15.71
CA ALA A 58 -0.20 -9.41 16.90
C ALA A 58 -1.57 -9.12 17.54
N MET A 59 -2.66 -9.14 16.76
CA MET A 59 -4.04 -9.06 17.25
C MET A 59 -4.62 -10.42 17.71
N GLY A 60 -3.85 -11.50 17.62
CA GLY A 60 -4.31 -12.87 17.94
C GLY A 60 -5.20 -13.48 16.87
N GLU A 61 -5.17 -12.96 15.64
CA GLU A 61 -5.99 -13.41 14.52
C GLU A 61 -5.23 -14.35 13.58
N SER A 62 -5.98 -15.23 12.90
CA SER A 62 -5.40 -16.23 11.99
C SER A 62 -4.97 -15.65 10.64
N LYS A 63 -4.09 -16.36 9.91
CA LYS A 63 -3.72 -16.04 8.51
C LYS A 63 -4.92 -15.97 7.57
N PHE A 64 -6.01 -16.66 7.89
CA PHE A 64 -7.25 -16.58 7.11
C PHE A 64 -7.87 -15.17 7.14
N ARG A 65 -7.73 -14.43 8.26
CA ARG A 65 -8.20 -13.03 8.36
C ARG A 65 -7.44 -12.09 7.43
N VAL A 66 -6.14 -12.32 7.23
CA VAL A 66 -5.33 -11.59 6.25
C VAL A 66 -5.95 -11.72 4.86
N LYS A 67 -6.30 -12.95 4.45
CA LYS A 67 -6.94 -13.21 3.14
C LYS A 67 -8.28 -12.50 3.01
N GLN A 68 -9.09 -12.46 4.06
CA GLN A 68 -10.37 -11.76 4.03
C GLN A 68 -10.19 -10.25 3.90
N LEU A 69 -9.31 -9.63 4.71
CA LEU A 69 -9.00 -8.20 4.63
C LEU A 69 -8.45 -7.83 3.25
N TRP A 70 -7.48 -8.61 2.77
CA TRP A 70 -6.89 -8.43 1.45
C TRP A 70 -7.95 -8.47 0.33
N ASN A 71 -8.88 -9.42 0.41
CA ASN A 71 -9.99 -9.52 -0.54
C ASN A 71 -10.90 -8.29 -0.47
N TRP A 72 -11.27 -7.81 0.72
CA TRP A 72 -12.11 -6.63 0.85
C TRP A 72 -11.46 -5.36 0.29
N VAL A 73 -10.18 -5.14 0.62
CA VAL A 73 -9.46 -3.94 0.20
C VAL A 73 -9.11 -3.98 -1.29
N TYR A 74 -8.51 -5.08 -1.78
CA TYR A 74 -7.86 -5.12 -3.09
C TYR A 74 -8.60 -5.92 -4.17
N TYR A 75 -9.53 -6.80 -3.78
CA TYR A 75 -10.39 -7.50 -4.75
C TYR A 75 -11.75 -6.83 -4.89
N ARG A 76 -12.35 -6.36 -3.78
CA ARG A 76 -13.68 -5.74 -3.76
C ARG A 76 -13.65 -4.21 -3.77
N GLY A 77 -12.52 -3.60 -3.41
CA GLY A 77 -12.37 -2.14 -3.46
C GLY A 77 -13.13 -1.39 -2.36
N VAL A 78 -13.47 -2.04 -1.26
CA VAL A 78 -14.23 -1.42 -0.17
C VAL A 78 -13.46 -0.26 0.46
N THR A 79 -14.20 0.75 0.93
CA THR A 79 -13.68 1.96 1.58
C THR A 79 -14.11 2.11 3.03
N ASP A 80 -14.97 1.23 3.54
CA ASP A 80 -15.40 1.19 4.95
C ASP A 80 -15.14 -0.19 5.57
N ILE A 81 -14.50 -0.20 6.74
CA ILE A 81 -14.24 -1.44 7.49
C ILE A 81 -15.56 -2.12 7.86
N GLU A 82 -16.62 -1.35 8.16
CA GLU A 82 -17.91 -1.91 8.58
C GLU A 82 -18.60 -2.77 7.51
N ASP A 83 -18.30 -2.50 6.23
CA ASP A 83 -18.84 -3.27 5.10
C ASP A 83 -18.23 -4.68 4.99
N MET A 84 -17.19 -4.99 5.78
CA MET A 84 -16.52 -6.29 5.78
C MET A 84 -17.33 -7.34 6.54
N THR A 85 -18.48 -7.72 5.99
CA THR A 85 -19.52 -8.53 6.65
C THR A 85 -19.09 -9.93 7.10
N ASN A 86 -18.07 -10.53 6.46
CA ASN A 86 -17.54 -11.85 6.84
C ASN A 86 -16.38 -11.80 7.86
N ILE A 87 -16.07 -10.59 8.35
CA ILE A 87 -15.19 -10.34 9.49
C ILE A 87 -16.05 -10.18 10.74
N SER A 88 -15.59 -10.65 11.91
CA SER A 88 -16.37 -10.53 13.13
C SER A 88 -16.51 -9.05 13.53
N LYS A 89 -17.66 -8.67 14.12
CA LYS A 89 -17.86 -7.30 14.61
C LYS A 89 -16.73 -6.86 15.55
N LYS A 90 -16.33 -7.74 16.48
CA LYS A 90 -15.21 -7.51 17.40
C LYS A 90 -13.91 -7.11 16.66
N LEU A 91 -13.57 -7.80 15.58
CA LEU A 91 -12.36 -7.49 14.82
C LEU A 91 -12.52 -6.20 13.99
N ARG A 92 -13.70 -5.96 13.41
CA ARG A 92 -13.98 -4.68 12.73
C ARG A 92 -13.86 -3.49 13.67
N ASP A 93 -14.50 -3.57 14.84
CA ASP A 93 -14.43 -2.52 15.87
C ASP A 93 -12.97 -2.27 16.29
N ARG A 94 -12.16 -3.34 16.42
CA ARG A 94 -10.73 -3.22 16.76
C ARG A 94 -9.92 -2.58 15.64
N LEU A 95 -10.15 -2.98 14.38
CA LEU A 95 -9.48 -2.38 13.22
C LEU A 95 -9.85 -0.90 13.08
N ALA A 96 -11.12 -0.55 13.24
CA ALA A 96 -11.61 0.82 13.09
C ALA A 96 -11.03 1.81 14.12
N GLN A 97 -10.52 1.32 15.26
CA GLN A 97 -9.84 2.14 16.28
C GLN A 97 -8.50 2.68 15.76
N ASP A 98 -7.71 1.84 15.09
CA ASP A 98 -6.32 2.14 14.74
C ASP A 98 -6.13 2.35 13.23
N PHE A 99 -7.12 1.95 12.42
CA PHE A 99 -7.03 1.90 10.97
C PHE A 99 -8.26 2.47 10.25
N TYR A 100 -8.06 2.80 8.98
CA TYR A 100 -9.08 3.15 8.02
C TYR A 100 -8.73 2.58 6.64
N VAL A 101 -9.64 2.67 5.66
CA VAL A 101 -9.37 2.29 4.27
C VAL A 101 -9.54 3.52 3.38
N GLY A 102 -8.43 4.16 3.02
CA GLY A 102 -8.43 5.46 2.37
C GLY A 102 -8.60 5.44 0.86
N ARG A 103 -8.96 6.61 0.34
CA ARG A 103 -8.78 7.04 -1.06
C ARG A 103 -8.30 8.49 -1.05
N PRO A 104 -7.32 8.87 -1.90
CA PRO A 104 -6.97 10.26 -2.11
C PRO A 104 -8.17 11.07 -2.59
N VAL A 105 -8.22 12.35 -2.22
CA VAL A 105 -9.28 13.26 -2.68
C VAL A 105 -8.95 13.72 -4.11
N LEU A 106 -9.93 13.66 -5.01
CA LEU A 106 -9.77 14.22 -6.35
C LEU A 106 -9.97 15.74 -6.33
N THR A 107 -8.93 16.49 -6.67
CA THR A 107 -9.02 17.95 -6.85
C THR A 107 -9.25 18.33 -8.31
N ALA A 108 -8.96 17.43 -9.25
CA ALA A 108 -9.40 17.52 -10.63
C ALA A 108 -9.69 16.12 -11.20
N ASP A 109 -10.70 16.06 -12.06
CA ASP A 109 -11.08 14.91 -12.85
C ASP A 109 -11.36 15.41 -14.29
N GLN A 110 -10.54 14.97 -15.24
CA GLN A 110 -10.53 15.49 -16.60
C GLN A 110 -10.54 14.36 -17.62
N LYS A 111 -11.62 14.27 -18.40
CA LYS A 111 -11.73 13.33 -19.51
C LYS A 111 -11.55 14.04 -20.85
N SER A 112 -10.59 13.56 -21.63
CA SER A 112 -10.28 14.03 -22.99
C SER A 112 -11.25 13.46 -24.03
N THR A 113 -11.31 14.07 -25.21
CA THR A 113 -12.10 13.59 -26.36
C THR A 113 -11.58 12.28 -26.94
N ASP A 114 -10.33 11.91 -26.67
CA ASP A 114 -9.72 10.64 -27.05
C ASP A 114 -9.82 9.56 -25.95
N ASP A 115 -10.74 9.77 -25.00
CA ASP A 115 -10.99 8.93 -23.83
C ASP A 115 -9.85 8.83 -22.80
N THR A 116 -8.72 9.51 -23.02
CA THR A 116 -7.70 9.68 -21.97
C THR A 116 -8.34 10.35 -20.75
N HIS A 117 -8.12 9.79 -19.56
CA HIS A 117 -8.72 10.28 -18.32
C HIS A 117 -7.62 10.61 -17.32
N LYS A 118 -7.54 11.88 -16.93
CA LYS A 118 -6.54 12.40 -16.00
C LYS A 118 -7.20 12.77 -14.67
N TRP A 119 -6.55 12.36 -13.59
CA TRP A 119 -6.92 12.70 -12.22
C TRP A 119 -5.78 13.45 -11.54
N LEU A 120 -6.14 14.47 -10.76
CA LEU A 120 -5.24 15.12 -9.81
C LEU A 120 -5.68 14.70 -8.41
N MET A 121 -4.79 14.00 -7.71
CA MET A 121 -5.05 13.39 -6.42
C MET A 121 -4.34 14.17 -5.32
N LYS A 122 -5.11 14.65 -4.34
CA LYS A 122 -4.61 15.31 -3.14
C LYS A 122 -4.49 14.32 -1.99
N PHE A 123 -3.30 14.26 -1.41
CA PHE A 123 -2.98 13.40 -0.28
C PHE A 123 -3.18 14.13 1.07
N HIS A 124 -3.03 13.41 2.17
CA HIS A 124 -3.31 13.92 3.53
C HIS A 124 -2.46 15.13 3.92
N ASP A 125 -1.25 15.23 3.41
CA ASP A 125 -0.35 16.35 3.64
C ASP A 125 -0.63 17.55 2.73
N GLY A 126 -1.66 17.46 1.89
CA GLY A 126 -2.12 18.51 1.00
C GLY A 126 -1.36 18.61 -0.32
N ASN A 127 -0.31 17.81 -0.51
CA ASN A 127 0.40 17.70 -1.77
C ASN A 127 -0.40 16.88 -2.79
N GLU A 128 -0.11 17.08 -4.08
CA GLU A 128 -0.86 16.48 -5.17
C GLU A 128 0.05 15.71 -6.13
N ALA A 129 -0.48 14.64 -6.72
CA ALA A 129 0.15 13.95 -7.84
C ALA A 129 -0.88 13.59 -8.91
N GLU A 130 -0.40 13.49 -10.15
CA GLU A 130 -1.23 13.16 -11.30
C GLU A 130 -1.28 11.65 -11.54
N THR A 131 -2.41 11.18 -12.05
CA THR A 131 -2.58 9.82 -12.59
C THR A 131 -3.34 9.92 -13.90
N VAL A 132 -2.96 9.11 -14.89
CA VAL A 132 -3.60 9.14 -16.21
C VAL A 132 -3.94 7.73 -16.66
N TYR A 133 -5.21 7.49 -16.98
CA TYR A 133 -5.62 6.34 -17.77
C TYR A 133 -5.53 6.66 -19.26
N ILE A 134 -4.85 5.78 -20.00
CA ILE A 134 -4.61 5.87 -21.43
C ILE A 134 -5.24 4.63 -22.09
N PRO A 135 -6.39 4.76 -22.78
CA PRO A 135 -7.02 3.65 -23.46
C PRO A 135 -6.22 3.19 -24.68
N ASP A 136 -6.20 1.89 -24.93
CA ASP A 136 -5.79 1.31 -26.21
C ASP A 136 -6.88 1.65 -27.25
N ARG A 137 -6.49 2.15 -28.42
CA ARG A 137 -7.46 2.55 -29.46
C ARG A 137 -8.11 1.37 -30.16
N ASN A 138 -7.53 0.19 -30.06
CA ASN A 138 -7.95 -0.99 -30.81
C ASN A 138 -8.52 -2.10 -29.92
N GLU A 139 -8.40 -1.97 -28.61
CA GLU A 139 -8.79 -3.00 -27.65
C GLU A 139 -9.48 -2.38 -26.42
N ASP A 140 -10.41 -3.10 -25.79
CA ASP A 140 -11.08 -2.66 -24.55
C ASP A 140 -10.18 -2.86 -23.32
N ARG A 141 -9.01 -2.21 -23.38
CA ARG A 141 -7.96 -2.23 -22.36
C ARG A 141 -7.18 -0.92 -22.39
N GLY A 142 -6.34 -0.69 -21.39
CA GLY A 142 -5.50 0.50 -21.33
C GLY A 142 -4.47 0.45 -20.21
N ALA A 143 -3.61 1.45 -20.21
CA ALA A 143 -2.56 1.63 -19.23
C ALA A 143 -2.93 2.74 -18.23
N VAL A 144 -2.63 2.51 -16.96
CA VAL A 144 -2.67 3.54 -15.93
C VAL A 144 -1.24 4.00 -15.67
N CYS A 145 -0.98 5.27 -15.96
CA CYS A 145 0.26 5.97 -15.69
C CYS A 145 0.24 6.49 -14.26
N ILE A 146 1.14 5.97 -13.43
CA ILE A 146 1.19 6.17 -11.99
C ILE A 146 2.43 6.98 -11.62
N SER A 147 2.22 7.96 -10.74
CA SER A 147 3.28 8.77 -10.12
C SER A 147 3.94 8.04 -8.96
N SER A 148 5.23 8.27 -8.76
CA SER A 148 6.04 7.70 -7.68
C SER A 148 6.48 8.74 -6.64
N GLN A 149 6.48 10.03 -6.98
CA GLN A 149 6.90 11.12 -6.10
C GLN A 149 6.03 12.37 -6.32
N VAL A 150 6.06 13.30 -5.37
CA VAL A 150 5.57 14.67 -5.57
C VAL A 150 6.78 15.52 -5.99
N GLY A 151 6.78 15.97 -7.24
CA GLY A 151 7.95 16.59 -7.87
C GLY A 151 9.00 15.56 -8.32
N CYS A 152 10.17 16.02 -8.78
CA CYS A 152 11.27 15.13 -9.21
C CYS A 152 12.63 15.82 -9.10
N THR A 153 13.67 15.11 -8.66
CA THR A 153 15.04 15.66 -8.51
C THR A 153 15.88 15.66 -9.78
N LEU A 154 15.45 14.96 -10.84
CA LEU A 154 16.31 14.75 -12.01
C LEU A 154 16.46 15.98 -12.91
N THR A 155 15.63 17.00 -12.73
CA THR A 155 15.72 18.29 -13.47
C THR A 155 15.76 18.15 -14.99
N CYS A 156 15.11 17.11 -15.52
CA CYS A 156 15.03 16.87 -16.97
C CYS A 156 14.35 18.05 -17.68
N LYS A 157 15.10 18.77 -18.54
CA LYS A 157 14.66 20.04 -19.15
C LYS A 157 13.39 19.95 -20.01
N PHE A 158 13.05 18.75 -20.50
CA PHE A 158 11.87 18.50 -21.31
C PHE A 158 10.64 18.07 -20.49
N CYS A 159 10.82 17.77 -19.20
CA CYS A 159 9.77 17.26 -18.33
C CYS A 159 9.20 18.40 -17.48
N HIS A 160 7.88 18.58 -17.48
CA HIS A 160 7.25 19.60 -16.63
C HIS A 160 7.52 19.33 -15.14
N THR A 161 7.42 18.08 -14.69
CA THR A 161 7.78 17.71 -13.32
C THR A 161 9.26 17.97 -13.00
N GLY A 162 10.13 17.95 -14.03
CA GLY A 162 11.55 18.30 -13.88
C GLY A 162 11.80 19.78 -13.58
N THR A 163 10.81 20.67 -13.77
CA THR A 163 10.92 22.08 -13.33
C THR A 163 10.44 22.27 -11.89
N GLN A 164 9.82 21.27 -11.29
CA GLN A 164 9.32 21.29 -9.92
C GLN A 164 10.37 20.68 -8.98
N LEU A 165 10.51 21.26 -7.78
CA LEU A 165 11.36 20.67 -6.75
C LEU A 165 10.76 19.36 -6.25
N LEU A 166 11.61 18.38 -5.93
CA LEU A 166 11.16 17.21 -5.16
C LEU A 166 10.66 17.67 -3.80
N VAL A 167 9.42 17.33 -3.48
CA VAL A 167 8.82 17.55 -2.16
C VAL A 167 9.02 16.32 -1.29
N ARG A 168 8.58 15.15 -1.78
CA ARG A 168 8.73 13.86 -1.08
C ARG A 168 8.45 12.66 -1.98
N ASN A 169 8.79 11.50 -1.45
CA ASN A 169 8.34 10.21 -1.96
C ASN A 169 6.87 9.94 -1.61
N LEU A 170 6.14 9.30 -2.53
CA LEU A 170 4.83 8.74 -2.24
C LEU A 170 4.97 7.42 -1.47
N THR A 171 4.04 7.13 -0.56
CA THR A 171 3.98 5.87 0.17
C THR A 171 3.40 4.75 -0.71
N PRO A 172 3.51 3.47 -0.31
CA PRO A 172 2.92 2.39 -1.09
C PRO A 172 1.41 2.56 -1.28
N GLY A 173 0.73 3.05 -0.24
CA GLY A 173 -0.70 3.32 -0.23
C GLY A 173 -1.09 4.41 -1.22
N GLU A 174 -0.33 5.50 -1.26
CA GLU A 174 -0.54 6.61 -2.21
C GLU A 174 -0.27 6.17 -3.66
N ILE A 175 0.74 5.32 -3.89
CA ILE A 175 1.06 4.80 -5.22
C ILE A 175 -0.04 3.84 -5.71
N VAL A 176 -0.42 2.84 -4.91
CA VAL A 176 -1.43 1.87 -5.33
C VAL A 176 -2.84 2.49 -5.42
N SER A 177 -3.13 3.48 -4.58
CA SER A 177 -4.41 4.19 -4.61
C SER A 177 -4.68 4.88 -5.94
N GLN A 178 -3.64 5.30 -6.66
CA GLN A 178 -3.80 5.86 -8.00
C GLN A 178 -4.48 4.88 -8.96
N PHE A 179 -4.10 3.61 -8.90
CA PHE A 179 -4.76 2.55 -9.66
C PHE A 179 -6.16 2.24 -9.12
N MET A 180 -6.33 2.27 -7.79
CA MET A 180 -7.64 2.00 -7.17
C MET A 180 -8.68 3.06 -7.52
N ILE A 181 -8.30 4.35 -7.59
CA ILE A 181 -9.19 5.43 -8.06
C ILE A 181 -9.60 5.23 -9.51
N ALA A 182 -8.68 4.78 -10.38
CA ALA A 182 -9.05 4.46 -11.77
C ALA A 182 -10.10 3.33 -11.79
N ARG A 183 -9.95 2.31 -10.93
CA ARG A 183 -10.96 1.23 -10.80
C ARG A 183 -12.28 1.74 -10.24
N ASP A 184 -12.25 2.61 -9.25
CA ASP A 184 -13.44 3.27 -8.69
C ASP A 184 -14.19 4.03 -9.80
N SER A 185 -13.47 4.80 -10.61
CA SER A 185 -14.00 5.63 -11.69
C SER A 185 -14.67 4.82 -12.80
N TYR A 186 -14.19 3.61 -13.07
CA TYR A 186 -14.77 2.72 -14.09
C TYR A 186 -15.65 1.61 -13.54
N GLY A 187 -15.88 1.57 -12.23
CA GLY A 187 -16.62 0.47 -11.60
C GLY A 187 -15.98 -0.90 -11.84
N GLU A 188 -14.64 -0.97 -11.92
CA GLU A 188 -13.89 -2.21 -12.18
C GLU A 188 -13.69 -3.01 -10.88
N TRP A 189 -14.74 -3.12 -10.08
CA TRP A 189 -14.83 -3.89 -8.85
C TRP A 189 -16.01 -4.86 -8.89
N PRO A 190 -15.88 -6.11 -8.43
CA PRO A 190 -14.64 -6.74 -7.97
C PRO A 190 -13.61 -6.94 -9.09
N THR A 191 -12.40 -7.42 -8.78
CA THR A 191 -11.38 -7.71 -9.81
C THR A 191 -11.93 -8.62 -10.91
N PRO A 192 -11.88 -8.19 -12.19
CA PRO A 192 -12.45 -8.96 -13.29
C PRO A 192 -11.82 -10.34 -13.41
N SER A 193 -12.68 -11.36 -13.53
CA SER A 193 -12.29 -12.77 -13.69
C SER A 193 -12.64 -13.34 -15.07
N ASN A 194 -13.41 -12.61 -15.87
CA ASN A 194 -13.91 -13.02 -17.18
C ASN A 194 -12.91 -12.80 -18.33
N GLY A 195 -11.67 -12.38 -18.02
CA GLY A 195 -10.61 -12.12 -19.00
C GLY A 195 -10.68 -10.76 -19.70
N ILE A 196 -11.78 -10.02 -19.56
CA ILE A 196 -11.91 -8.64 -20.05
C ILE A 196 -11.54 -7.71 -18.91
N ARG A 197 -10.53 -6.87 -19.14
CA ARG A 197 -10.01 -5.95 -18.12
C ARG A 197 -9.60 -4.65 -18.77
N ARG A 198 -10.37 -3.58 -18.50
CA ARG A 198 -10.12 -2.26 -19.04
C ARG A 198 -8.80 -1.71 -18.49
N LEU A 199 -8.61 -1.75 -17.17
CA LEU A 199 -7.38 -1.30 -16.51
C LEU A 199 -6.40 -2.47 -16.47
N SER A 200 -5.71 -2.72 -17.59
CA SER A 200 -4.92 -3.93 -17.76
C SER A 200 -3.43 -3.75 -17.46
N ASN A 201 -2.91 -2.53 -17.59
CA ASN A 201 -1.49 -2.25 -17.52
C ASN A 201 -1.18 -1.12 -16.52
N ILE A 202 -0.01 -1.21 -15.89
CA ILE A 202 0.55 -0.14 -15.05
C ILE A 202 1.86 0.31 -15.68
N VAL A 203 2.03 1.62 -15.82
CA VAL A 203 3.31 2.22 -16.24
C VAL A 203 3.73 3.26 -15.20
N MET A 204 4.97 3.17 -14.72
CA MET A 204 5.52 4.10 -13.72
C MET A 204 6.14 5.33 -14.38
N MET A 205 5.35 6.01 -15.23
CA MET A 205 5.79 7.15 -16.04
C MET A 205 5.11 8.47 -15.64
N GLY A 206 4.54 8.52 -14.43
CA GLY A 206 3.92 9.72 -13.87
C GLY A 206 4.97 10.69 -13.31
N MET A 207 4.61 11.40 -12.25
CA MET A 207 5.52 12.29 -11.54
C MET A 207 6.54 11.49 -10.72
N GLY A 208 7.82 11.90 -10.79
CA GLY A 208 8.91 11.33 -9.99
C GLY A 208 9.79 10.32 -10.73
N GLU A 209 10.91 9.98 -10.11
CA GLU A 209 11.83 8.91 -10.52
C GLU A 209 11.57 7.67 -9.66
N PRO A 210 10.95 6.60 -10.20
CA PRO A 210 10.58 5.43 -9.42
C PRO A 210 11.75 4.74 -8.71
N LEU A 211 12.96 4.77 -9.29
CA LEU A 211 14.15 4.17 -8.68
C LEU A 211 14.64 4.95 -7.46
N PHE A 212 14.32 6.24 -7.34
CA PHE A 212 14.63 7.04 -6.15
C PHE A 212 13.55 6.90 -5.05
N ASN A 213 12.48 6.17 -5.36
CA ASN A 213 11.45 5.74 -4.40
C ASN A 213 11.27 4.21 -4.40
N TYR A 214 12.37 3.48 -4.59
CA TYR A 214 12.35 2.05 -4.89
C TYR A 214 11.53 1.20 -3.91
N GLU A 215 11.73 1.37 -2.60
CA GLU A 215 11.07 0.56 -1.58
C GLU A 215 9.53 0.72 -1.63
N ASN A 216 9.05 1.96 -1.69
CA ASN A 216 7.61 2.21 -1.72
C ASN A 216 6.98 1.77 -3.05
N VAL A 217 7.68 1.97 -4.17
CA VAL A 217 7.25 1.51 -5.49
C VAL A 217 7.20 -0.01 -5.54
N ARG A 218 8.23 -0.71 -5.04
CA ARG A 218 8.26 -2.18 -4.96
C ARG A 218 7.05 -2.71 -4.22
N ASP A 219 6.75 -2.14 -3.06
CA ASP A 219 5.68 -2.64 -2.20
C ASP A 219 4.29 -2.36 -2.81
N ALA A 220 4.09 -1.18 -3.40
CA ALA A 220 2.87 -0.87 -4.15
C ALA A 220 2.65 -1.81 -5.35
N LEU A 221 3.71 -2.09 -6.11
CA LEU A 221 3.63 -3.00 -7.26
C LEU A 221 3.38 -4.44 -6.83
N ARG A 222 3.94 -4.89 -5.69
CA ARG A 222 3.62 -6.20 -5.11
C ARG A 222 2.15 -6.31 -4.75
N ILE A 223 1.56 -5.27 -4.14
CA ILE A 223 0.12 -5.21 -3.86
C ILE A 223 -0.69 -5.28 -5.17
N ALA A 224 -0.34 -4.46 -6.16
CA ALA A 224 -1.04 -4.42 -7.45
C ALA A 224 -0.98 -5.76 -8.20
N MET A 225 0.13 -6.49 -8.09
CA MET A 225 0.35 -7.78 -8.74
C MET A 225 -0.15 -8.99 -7.96
N ASP A 226 -0.56 -8.83 -6.70
CA ASP A 226 -1.01 -9.95 -5.88
C ASP A 226 -2.24 -10.63 -6.50
N GLY A 227 -2.15 -11.95 -6.69
CA GLY A 227 -3.14 -12.74 -7.41
C GLY A 227 -4.50 -12.86 -6.72
N GLU A 228 -4.60 -12.58 -5.42
CA GLU A 228 -5.84 -12.63 -4.65
C GLU A 228 -6.47 -11.23 -4.42
N GLY A 229 -5.85 -10.17 -4.97
CA GLY A 229 -6.29 -8.78 -4.87
C GLY A 229 -6.52 -8.12 -6.22
N ILE A 230 -5.71 -7.10 -6.54
CA ILE A 230 -5.80 -6.35 -7.79
C ILE A 230 -5.38 -7.22 -8.98
N SER A 231 -4.44 -8.15 -8.81
CA SER A 231 -4.11 -9.21 -9.77
C SER A 231 -3.67 -8.70 -11.17
N ILE A 232 -2.84 -7.65 -11.20
CA ILE A 232 -2.19 -7.21 -12.45
C ILE A 232 -1.02 -8.16 -12.76
N SER A 233 -0.96 -8.65 -14.00
CA SER A 233 0.16 -9.50 -14.43
C SER A 233 1.48 -8.72 -14.38
N ARG A 234 2.55 -9.34 -13.85
CA ARG A 234 3.91 -8.77 -13.88
C ARG A 234 4.36 -8.36 -15.28
N ARG A 235 3.90 -9.05 -16.33
CA ARG A 235 4.22 -8.71 -17.74
C ARG A 235 3.51 -7.45 -18.25
N ARG A 236 2.54 -6.94 -17.48
CA ARG A 236 1.76 -5.73 -17.76
C ARG A 236 2.13 -4.56 -16.84
N VAL A 237 3.22 -4.69 -16.09
CA VAL A 237 3.80 -3.61 -15.29
C VAL A 237 5.10 -3.18 -15.95
N THR A 238 5.24 -1.90 -16.23
CA THR A 238 6.47 -1.28 -16.72
C THR A 238 6.97 -0.28 -15.69
N LEU A 239 8.18 -0.51 -15.19
CA LEU A 239 8.93 0.42 -14.37
C LEU A 239 9.85 1.24 -15.26
#